data_AF-A0A927YNN5-F1
#
_entry.id   AF-A0A927YNN5-F1
#
_cell.length_a   1.000
_cell.length_b   1.000
_cell.length_c   1.000
_cell.angle_alpha   90.00
_cell.angle_beta   90.00
_cell.angle_gamma   90.00
#
_symmetry.space_group_name_H-M   'P 1'
#
loop_
_entity.id
_entity.type
_entity.pdbx_description
1 polymer ?
#
loop_
_entity_poly.entity_id
_entity_poly.type
_entity_poly.pdbx_seq_one_letter_code
_entity_poly.pdbx_strand_id
1 'polypeptide(L)'
;MTRMMKRALINFGFRLIVFLFIFSVYILHKDVLVEFMTHEFTFGISEYGISPLHVLWAIFMIMMLQHIIPHKYLSMAYRKGNIKGFEEVEGYSRLELLEFIQQMNVKAWFVMLVWLSFNAVFALLYLFKIITVADMLMLTVFFYLSDYICILFFCPFQTFMMHNKCCINCRIYDWGYFMMFTPMLFIKNFFSWSLFFTALIVLIKWEVGYAKHPENFWFGSNKHLQCSNCKEKLCIIKNRNKNERV
;
A
#
# COMPACT_ATOMS: atom_id res chain seq x y z
N MET A 1 12.04 -14.34 16.25
CA MET A 1 11.22 -13.31 15.55
C MET A 1 12.11 -12.13 15.15
N THR A 2 12.16 -11.77 13.87
CA THR A 2 13.07 -10.72 13.34
C THR A 2 12.65 -9.32 13.79
N ARG A 3 13.57 -8.33 13.82
CA ARG A 3 13.26 -6.93 14.19
C ARG A 3 12.17 -6.34 13.30
N MET A 4 12.19 -6.66 12.01
CA MET A 4 11.19 -6.21 11.04
C MET A 4 9.82 -6.86 11.28
N MET A 5 9.79 -8.14 11.63
CA MET A 5 8.55 -8.83 11.97
C MET A 5 7.89 -8.27 13.23
N LYS A 6 8.67 -7.95 14.28
CA LYS A 6 8.14 -7.23 15.47
C LYS A 6 7.53 -5.88 15.09
N ARG A 7 8.25 -5.08 14.29
CA ARG A 7 7.78 -3.76 13.83
C ARG A 7 6.49 -3.88 13.02
N ALA A 8 6.40 -4.87 12.13
CA ALA A 8 5.22 -5.09 11.31
C ALA A 8 3.99 -5.48 12.16
N LEU A 9 4.18 -6.32 13.19
CA LEU A 9 3.11 -6.68 14.14
C LEU A 9 2.67 -5.50 15.01
N ILE A 10 3.60 -4.69 15.51
CA ILE A 10 3.27 -3.47 16.27
C ILE A 10 2.48 -2.49 15.40
N ASN A 11 2.94 -2.26 14.17
CA ASN A 11 2.22 -1.41 13.22
C ASN A 11 0.82 -1.96 12.94
N PHE A 12 0.67 -3.28 12.73
CA PHE A 12 -0.65 -3.91 12.56
C PHE A 12 -1.55 -3.69 13.77
N GLY A 13 -1.05 -3.91 14.99
CA GLY A 13 -1.81 -3.66 16.22
C GLY A 13 -2.26 -2.20 16.35
N PHE A 14 -1.37 -1.25 16.04
CA PHE A 14 -1.71 0.17 15.99
C PHE A 14 -2.82 0.46 14.95
N ARG A 15 -2.67 -0.04 13.72
CA ARG A 15 -3.69 0.14 12.66
C ARG A 15 -5.02 -0.47 13.04
N LEU A 16 -5.02 -1.60 13.73
CA LEU A 16 -6.24 -2.25 14.23
C LEU A 16 -6.93 -1.38 15.29
N ILE A 17 -6.18 -0.81 16.24
CA ILE A 17 -6.73 0.12 17.23
C ILE A 17 -7.33 1.35 16.56
N VAL A 18 -6.62 1.95 15.59
CA VAL A 18 -7.13 3.09 14.81
C VAL A 18 -8.42 2.72 14.06
N PHE A 19 -8.45 1.56 13.40
CA PHE A 19 -9.64 1.08 12.71
C PHE A 19 -10.82 0.90 13.67
N LEU A 20 -10.62 0.22 14.79
CA LEU A 20 -11.68 -0.01 15.79
C LEU A 20 -12.20 1.30 16.40
N PHE A 21 -11.30 2.26 16.66
CA PHE A 21 -11.68 3.57 17.15
C PHE A 21 -12.56 4.32 16.14
N ILE A 22 -12.10 4.47 14.89
CA ILE A 22 -12.86 5.19 13.86
C ILE A 22 -14.16 4.45 13.53
N PHE A 23 -14.14 3.11 13.50
CA PHE A 23 -15.35 2.30 13.31
C PHE A 23 -16.37 2.50 14.44
N SER A 24 -15.92 2.60 15.69
CA SER A 24 -16.80 2.89 16.84
C SER A 24 -17.45 4.27 16.70
N VAL A 25 -16.65 5.29 16.33
CA VAL A 25 -17.17 6.64 16.07
C VAL A 25 -18.13 6.64 14.87
N TYR A 26 -17.85 5.86 13.82
CA TYR A 26 -18.71 5.74 12.65
C TYR A 26 -20.10 5.16 12.99
N ILE A 27 -20.17 4.17 13.87
CA ILE A 27 -21.45 3.57 14.30
C ILE A 27 -22.21 4.51 15.25
N LEU A 28 -21.52 5.16 16.18
CA LEU A 28 -22.14 5.95 17.25
C LEU A 28 -22.42 7.41 16.86
N HIS A 29 -21.54 8.01 16.06
CA HIS A 29 -21.50 9.44 15.77
C HIS A 29 -21.03 9.70 14.32
N LYS A 30 -21.75 9.14 13.34
CA LYS A 30 -21.43 9.31 11.90
C LYS A 30 -21.31 10.77 11.49
N ASP A 31 -22.14 11.65 12.03
CA ASP A 31 -22.17 13.08 11.71
C ASP A 31 -20.85 13.79 12.05
N VAL A 32 -20.21 13.39 13.16
CA VAL A 32 -18.91 13.93 13.57
C VAL A 32 -17.82 13.61 12.53
N LEU A 33 -17.88 12.43 11.90
CA LEU A 33 -16.93 12.06 10.83
C LEU A 33 -17.21 12.83 9.53
N VAL A 34 -18.48 13.12 9.24
CA VAL A 34 -18.83 13.96 8.09
C VAL A 34 -18.27 15.36 8.30
N GLU A 35 -18.57 15.99 9.44
CA GLU A 35 -18.08 17.33 9.79
C GLU A 35 -16.55 17.40 9.77
N PHE A 36 -15.88 16.39 10.36
CA PHE A 36 -14.43 16.27 10.38
C PHE A 36 -13.80 16.29 8.98
N MET A 37 -14.44 15.63 8.00
CA MET A 37 -13.93 15.55 6.63
C MET A 37 -14.36 16.73 5.74
N THR A 38 -15.48 17.37 6.06
CA THR A 38 -15.98 18.55 5.33
C THR A 38 -15.43 19.87 5.86
N HIS A 39 -14.70 19.85 6.98
CA HIS A 39 -14.10 21.05 7.53
C HIS A 39 -13.22 21.75 6.48
N GLU A 40 -13.54 23.01 6.20
CA GLU A 40 -12.85 23.79 5.18
C GLU A 40 -11.37 23.99 5.55
N PHE A 41 -10.55 24.01 4.50
CA PHE A 41 -9.11 24.13 4.60
C PHE A 41 -8.72 25.59 4.87
N THR A 42 -8.45 25.92 6.13
CA THR A 42 -7.83 27.19 6.52
C THR A 42 -6.32 27.00 6.64
N PHE A 43 -5.55 27.47 5.63
CA PHE A 43 -4.08 27.39 5.56
C PHE A 43 -3.37 28.11 6.72
N GLY A 44 -4.08 29.01 7.41
CA GLY A 44 -3.67 29.56 8.68
C GLY A 44 -4.62 29.06 9.75
N ILE A 45 -4.07 28.66 10.89
CA ILE A 45 -4.62 28.90 12.22
C ILE A 45 -6.02 29.52 12.11
N SER A 46 -7.07 28.72 12.00
CA SER A 46 -8.39 29.25 12.36
C SER A 46 -8.28 29.70 13.81
N GLU A 47 -9.23 30.46 14.33
CA GLU A 47 -9.28 30.80 15.77
C GLU A 47 -9.15 29.57 16.71
N TYR A 48 -9.17 28.33 16.18
CA TYR A 48 -9.15 27.05 16.87
C TYR A 48 -7.86 26.17 16.67
N GLY A 49 -6.84 26.62 15.93
CA GLY A 49 -5.51 25.95 15.88
C GLY A 49 -5.39 24.67 15.02
N ILE A 50 -4.40 23.81 15.33
CA ILE A 50 -4.08 22.58 14.56
C ILE A 50 -5.16 21.51 14.81
N SER A 51 -5.98 21.20 13.80
CA SER A 51 -6.97 20.13 13.90
C SER A 51 -6.32 18.73 13.76
N PRO A 52 -6.95 17.66 14.30
CA PRO A 52 -6.43 16.29 14.14
C PRO A 52 -6.28 15.86 12.68
N LEU A 53 -7.06 16.44 11.75
CA LEU A 53 -6.94 16.19 10.31
C LEU A 53 -5.59 16.64 9.76
N HIS A 54 -5.06 17.79 10.21
CA HIS A 54 -3.74 18.27 9.81
C HIS A 54 -2.64 17.33 10.27
N VAL A 55 -2.75 16.82 11.51
CA VAL A 55 -1.79 15.86 12.07
C VAL A 55 -1.80 14.56 11.28
N LEU A 56 -2.99 14.00 11.03
CA LEU A 56 -3.14 12.77 10.23
C LEU A 56 -2.61 12.96 8.81
N TRP A 57 -2.96 14.07 8.17
CA TRP A 57 -2.47 14.42 6.85
C TRP A 57 -0.94 14.49 6.83
N ALA A 58 -0.32 15.22 7.77
CA ALA A 58 1.13 15.36 7.85
C ALA A 58 1.83 14.00 8.06
N ILE A 59 1.27 13.13 8.91
CA ILE A 59 1.79 11.77 9.12
C ILE A 59 1.81 10.99 7.79
N PHE A 60 0.68 10.94 7.09
CA PHE A 60 0.59 10.19 5.83
C PHE A 60 1.45 10.80 4.72
N MET A 61 1.54 12.13 4.64
CA MET A 61 2.43 12.83 3.72
C MET A 61 3.89 12.47 3.98
N ILE A 62 4.35 12.54 5.23
CA ILE A 62 5.72 12.15 5.61
C ILE A 62 5.98 10.68 5.25
N MET A 63 5.03 9.78 5.53
CA MET A 63 5.16 8.37 5.20
C MET A 63 5.30 8.13 3.68
N MET A 64 4.52 8.83 2.86
CA MET A 64 4.62 8.73 1.39
C MET A 64 5.91 9.38 0.86
N LEU A 65 6.34 10.52 1.40
CA LEU A 65 7.60 11.16 1.03
C LEU A 65 8.82 10.28 1.36
N GLN A 66 8.78 9.53 2.45
CA GLN A 66 9.78 8.50 2.77
C GLN A 66 9.81 7.36 1.75
N HIS A 67 8.70 7.08 1.06
CA HIS A 67 8.67 6.15 -0.07
C HIS A 67 9.15 6.78 -1.39
N ILE A 68 9.31 8.09 -1.45
CA ILE A 68 10.00 8.75 -2.57
C ILE A 68 11.51 8.76 -2.34
N ILE A 69 11.98 8.87 -1.09
CA ILE A 69 13.40 8.93 -0.75
C ILE A 69 13.81 7.63 -0.03
N PRO A 70 14.47 6.68 -0.71
CA PRO A 70 14.72 5.36 -0.14
C PRO A 70 15.60 5.43 1.12
N HIS A 71 15.07 4.95 2.24
CA HIS A 71 15.76 4.90 3.53
C HIS A 71 16.21 3.48 3.93
N LYS A 72 17.30 3.35 4.68
CA LYS A 72 17.92 2.08 5.12
C LYS A 72 17.03 1.19 6.03
N TYR A 73 15.93 1.72 6.56
CA TYR A 73 15.05 1.02 7.51
C TYR A 73 13.76 0.46 6.87
N LEU A 74 13.66 0.54 5.54
CA LEU A 74 12.52 0.01 4.76
C LEU A 74 12.73 -1.46 4.41
N SER A 75 11.64 -2.14 4.05
CA SER A 75 11.68 -3.55 3.71
C SER A 75 12.50 -3.82 2.44
N MET A 76 13.08 -5.02 2.36
CA MET A 76 13.73 -5.57 1.17
C MET A 76 12.78 -5.50 -0.04
N ALA A 77 11.49 -5.75 0.19
CA ALA A 77 10.44 -5.63 -0.82
C ALA A 77 10.37 -4.22 -1.43
N TYR A 78 10.56 -3.18 -0.62
CA TYR A 78 10.61 -1.80 -1.10
C TYR A 78 11.98 -1.47 -1.72
N ARG A 79 13.08 -1.98 -1.13
CA ARG A 79 14.45 -1.70 -1.59
C ARG A 79 14.74 -2.19 -3.01
N LYS A 80 13.96 -3.12 -3.57
CA LYS A 80 14.10 -3.55 -4.97
C LYS A 80 13.83 -2.44 -5.99
N GLY A 81 13.08 -1.39 -5.60
CA GLY A 81 12.92 -0.20 -6.44
C GLY A 81 14.19 0.67 -6.50
N ASN A 82 15.24 0.34 -5.75
CA ASN A 82 16.49 1.10 -5.68
C ASN A 82 17.67 0.32 -6.27
N ILE A 83 18.32 0.93 -7.25
CA ILE A 83 19.49 0.40 -7.97
C ILE A 83 20.64 0.05 -7.01
N LYS A 84 20.83 0.82 -5.93
CA LYS A 84 21.92 0.58 -4.95
C LYS A 84 21.79 -0.73 -4.19
N GLY A 85 20.62 -1.36 -4.23
CA GLY A 85 20.35 -2.63 -3.58
C GLY A 85 20.19 -3.78 -4.57
N PHE A 86 20.74 -3.67 -5.79
CA PHE A 86 20.78 -4.75 -6.76
C PHE A 86 22.06 -5.57 -6.58
N GLU A 87 21.91 -6.89 -6.49
CA GLU A 87 23.03 -7.82 -6.47
C GLU A 87 22.77 -8.91 -7.50
N GLU A 88 23.56 -8.92 -8.57
CA GLU A 88 23.30 -9.73 -9.76
C GLU A 88 23.52 -11.23 -9.51
N VAL A 89 22.64 -12.05 -10.08
CA VAL A 89 22.81 -13.49 -10.21
C VAL A 89 23.60 -13.80 -11.48
N GLU A 90 24.73 -14.49 -11.35
CA GLU A 90 25.58 -14.79 -12.50
C GLU A 90 24.86 -15.67 -13.53
N GLY A 91 24.94 -15.28 -14.80
CA GLY A 91 24.45 -16.09 -15.91
C GLY A 91 22.92 -16.20 -16.04
N TYR A 92 22.15 -15.27 -15.46
CA TYR A 92 20.69 -15.30 -15.62
C TYR A 92 20.28 -15.12 -17.09
N SER A 93 19.23 -15.84 -17.51
CA SER A 93 18.74 -15.77 -18.89
C SER A 93 17.96 -14.48 -19.13
N ARG A 94 18.38 -13.71 -20.13
CA ARG A 94 17.64 -12.51 -20.58
C ARG A 94 16.25 -12.88 -21.10
N LEU A 95 16.10 -14.06 -21.71
CA LEU A 95 14.81 -14.53 -22.22
C LEU A 95 13.82 -14.74 -21.08
N GLU A 96 14.23 -15.42 -20.01
CA GLU A 96 13.40 -15.65 -18.82
C GLU A 96 13.01 -14.33 -18.12
N LEU A 97 13.92 -13.35 -18.09
CA LEU A 97 13.62 -12.02 -17.58
C LEU A 97 12.52 -11.33 -18.40
N LEU A 98 12.59 -11.39 -19.74
CA LEU A 98 11.58 -10.78 -20.60
C LEU A 98 10.21 -11.45 -20.46
N GLU A 99 10.18 -12.78 -20.38
CA GLU A 99 8.95 -13.55 -20.11
C GLU A 99 8.35 -13.17 -18.76
N PHE A 100 9.18 -13.07 -17.72
CA PHE A 100 8.76 -12.61 -16.40
C PHE A 100 8.15 -11.21 -16.46
N ILE A 101 8.81 -10.26 -17.13
CA ILE A 101 8.31 -8.89 -17.27
C ILE A 101 6.94 -8.88 -17.94
N GLN A 102 6.77 -9.60 -19.05
CA GLN A 102 5.52 -9.65 -19.78
C GLN A 102 4.39 -10.21 -18.92
N GLN A 103 4.61 -11.36 -18.26
CA GLN A 103 3.60 -11.98 -17.40
C GLN A 103 3.22 -11.07 -16.22
N MET A 104 4.21 -10.45 -15.58
CA MET A 104 3.98 -9.54 -14.46
C MET A 104 3.32 -8.22 -14.88
N ASN A 105 3.55 -7.80 -16.11
CA ASN A 105 2.88 -6.65 -16.74
C ASN A 105 1.39 -6.88 -16.89
N VAL A 106 1.00 -7.98 -17.52
CA VAL A 106 -0.40 -8.37 -17.70
C VAL A 106 -1.10 -8.54 -16.36
N LYS A 107 -0.47 -9.24 -15.41
CA LYS A 107 -1.05 -9.49 -14.08
C LYS A 107 -1.30 -8.21 -13.30
N ALA A 108 -0.39 -7.23 -13.31
CA ALA A 108 -0.67 -5.99 -12.56
C ALA A 108 -1.69 -5.10 -13.27
N TRP A 109 -1.76 -5.10 -14.61
CA TRP A 109 -2.87 -4.43 -15.31
C TRP A 109 -4.22 -5.02 -14.92
N PHE A 110 -4.30 -6.35 -14.82
CA PHE A 110 -5.49 -7.02 -14.32
C PHE A 110 -5.83 -6.61 -12.88
N VAL A 111 -4.84 -6.56 -11.98
CA VAL A 111 -5.04 -6.06 -10.60
C VAL A 111 -5.53 -4.62 -10.59
N MET A 112 -4.94 -3.74 -11.41
CA MET A 112 -5.35 -2.34 -11.52
C MET A 112 -6.79 -2.23 -11.99
N LEU A 113 -7.17 -3.00 -13.02
CA LEU A 113 -8.54 -3.02 -13.53
C LEU A 113 -9.53 -3.48 -12.46
N VAL A 114 -9.26 -4.60 -11.79
CA VAL A 114 -10.13 -5.10 -10.71
C VAL A 114 -10.24 -4.08 -9.58
N TRP A 115 -9.13 -3.43 -9.19
CA TRP A 115 -9.11 -2.42 -8.14
C TRP A 115 -9.95 -1.19 -8.51
N LEU A 116 -9.76 -0.66 -9.72
CA LEU A 116 -10.50 0.50 -10.20
C LEU A 116 -11.98 0.18 -10.40
N SER A 117 -12.33 -1.00 -10.93
CA SER A 117 -13.72 -1.44 -11.06
C SER A 117 -14.39 -1.58 -9.70
N PHE A 118 -13.70 -2.14 -8.70
CA PHE A 118 -14.22 -2.23 -7.34
C PHE A 118 -14.48 -0.84 -6.74
N ASN A 119 -13.53 0.09 -6.85
CA ASN A 119 -13.70 1.46 -6.35
C ASN A 119 -14.74 2.26 -7.16
N ALA A 120 -14.93 1.96 -8.44
CA ALA A 120 -15.94 2.58 -9.27
C ALA A 120 -17.37 2.28 -8.77
N VAL A 121 -17.60 1.10 -8.19
CA VAL A 121 -18.89 0.79 -7.54
C VAL A 121 -19.16 1.75 -6.38
N PHE A 122 -18.19 1.95 -5.48
CA PHE A 122 -18.33 2.93 -4.39
C PHE A 122 -18.44 4.36 -4.91
N ALA A 123 -17.69 4.71 -5.94
CA ALA A 123 -17.80 6.01 -6.58
C ALA A 123 -19.23 6.28 -7.07
N LEU A 124 -19.84 5.31 -7.76
CA LEU A 124 -21.22 5.42 -8.23
C LEU A 124 -22.20 5.53 -7.06
N LEU A 125 -22.06 4.70 -6.02
CA LEU A 125 -22.90 4.79 -4.82
C LEU A 125 -22.82 6.17 -4.15
N TYR A 126 -21.64 6.80 -4.16
CA TYR A 126 -21.44 8.15 -3.61
C TYR A 126 -22.05 9.23 -4.50
N LEU A 127 -21.91 9.10 -5.83
CA LEU A 127 -22.52 10.03 -6.79
C LEU A 127 -24.06 9.98 -6.72
N PHE A 128 -24.64 8.80 -6.49
CA PHE A 128 -26.07 8.63 -6.22
C PHE A 128 -26.49 9.04 -4.80
N LYS A 129 -25.56 9.54 -3.97
CA LYS A 129 -25.78 9.95 -2.57
C LYS A 129 -26.33 8.84 -1.67
N ILE A 130 -26.12 7.57 -2.05
CA ILE A 130 -26.46 6.40 -1.21
C ILE A 130 -25.46 6.30 -0.07
N ILE A 131 -24.19 6.62 -0.35
CA ILE A 131 -23.13 6.71 0.66
C ILE A 131 -22.63 8.14 0.80
N THR A 132 -22.13 8.45 1.98
CA THR A 132 -21.68 9.76 2.43
C THR A 132 -20.16 9.85 2.49
N VAL A 133 -19.65 11.03 2.83
CA VAL A 133 -18.20 11.27 3.01
C VAL A 133 -17.62 10.37 4.10
N ALA A 134 -18.36 10.12 5.18
CA ALA A 134 -17.94 9.25 6.27
C ALA A 134 -17.76 7.78 5.81
N ASP A 135 -18.59 7.31 4.89
CA ASP A 135 -18.48 5.96 4.33
C ASP A 135 -17.19 5.80 3.50
N MET A 136 -16.84 6.83 2.74
CA MET A 136 -15.59 6.88 1.98
C MET A 136 -14.35 6.94 2.90
N LEU A 137 -14.43 7.70 3.99
CA LEU A 137 -13.39 7.70 5.02
C LEU A 137 -13.22 6.31 5.62
N MET A 138 -14.32 5.66 6.00
CA MET A 138 -14.29 4.29 6.53
C MET A 138 -13.68 3.31 5.54
N LEU A 139 -13.99 3.44 4.25
CA LEU A 139 -13.39 2.61 3.21
C LEU A 139 -11.87 2.80 3.13
N THR A 140 -11.37 4.03 3.20
CA THR A 140 -9.92 4.30 3.26
C THR A 140 -9.26 3.73 4.51
N VAL A 141 -9.89 3.86 5.68
CA VAL A 141 -9.37 3.29 6.94
C VAL A 141 -9.39 1.75 6.90
N PHE A 142 -10.41 1.17 6.27
CA PHE A 142 -10.46 -0.27 6.02
C PHE A 142 -9.33 -0.74 5.10
N PHE A 143 -9.04 -0.01 4.02
CA PHE A 143 -7.90 -0.32 3.14
C PHE A 143 -6.55 -0.15 3.86
N TYR A 144 -6.43 0.86 4.72
CA TYR A 144 -5.24 1.07 5.56
C TYR A 144 -4.94 -0.14 6.46
N LEU A 145 -5.97 -0.75 7.07
CA LEU A 145 -5.82 -1.98 7.83
C LEU A 145 -5.55 -3.19 6.92
N SER A 146 -6.31 -3.30 5.82
CA SER A 146 -6.26 -4.43 4.89
C SER A 146 -4.89 -4.60 4.22
N ASP A 147 -4.17 -3.51 3.96
CA ASP A 147 -2.80 -3.52 3.44
C ASP A 147 -1.84 -4.35 4.34
N TYR A 148 -1.88 -4.14 5.65
CA TYR A 148 -1.06 -4.91 6.60
C TYR A 148 -1.58 -6.34 6.79
N ILE A 149 -2.90 -6.55 6.72
CA ILE A 149 -3.47 -7.91 6.69
C ILE A 149 -2.93 -8.69 5.49
N CYS A 150 -2.85 -8.04 4.32
CA CYS A 150 -2.31 -8.62 3.10
C CYS A 150 -0.84 -9.02 3.23
N ILE A 151 -0.03 -8.17 3.87
CA ILE A 151 1.40 -8.42 4.05
C ILE A 151 1.65 -9.53 5.07
N LEU A 152 0.91 -9.57 6.18
CA LEU A 152 1.17 -10.47 7.31
C LEU A 152 0.44 -11.81 7.24
N PHE A 153 -0.83 -11.81 6.87
CA PHE A 153 -1.71 -12.98 7.00
C PHE A 153 -2.10 -13.55 5.64
N PHE A 154 -2.81 -12.78 4.81
CA PHE A 154 -3.34 -13.27 3.54
C PHE A 154 -3.60 -12.13 2.56
N CYS A 155 -3.03 -12.23 1.35
CA CYS A 155 -3.25 -11.26 0.28
C CYS A 155 -4.03 -11.92 -0.88
N PRO A 156 -5.23 -11.43 -1.22
CA PRO A 156 -6.00 -11.96 -2.33
C PRO A 156 -5.30 -11.70 -3.67
N PHE A 157 -4.71 -10.52 -3.87
CA PHE A 157 -3.99 -10.19 -5.11
C PHE A 157 -2.80 -11.11 -5.34
N GLN A 158 -2.04 -11.43 -4.29
CA GLN A 158 -0.90 -12.33 -4.43
C GLN A 158 -1.34 -13.76 -4.73
N THR A 159 -2.41 -14.24 -4.08
CA THR A 159 -2.85 -15.65 -4.19
C THR A 159 -3.59 -15.90 -5.51
N PHE A 160 -4.52 -15.02 -5.87
CA PHE A 160 -5.44 -15.24 -7.00
C PHE A 160 -4.99 -14.59 -8.32
N MET A 161 -4.16 -13.53 -8.28
CA MET A 161 -3.80 -12.78 -9.50
C MET A 161 -2.31 -12.90 -9.81
N MET A 162 -1.45 -12.49 -8.89
CA MET A 162 -0.01 -12.44 -9.13
C MET A 162 0.64 -13.84 -9.11
N HIS A 163 0.11 -14.75 -8.29
CA HIS A 163 0.63 -16.12 -8.08
C HIS A 163 2.10 -16.16 -7.59
N ASN A 164 2.51 -15.17 -6.80
CA ASN A 164 3.88 -15.09 -6.27
C ASN A 164 4.01 -15.81 -4.92
N LYS A 165 5.09 -16.55 -4.67
CA LYS A 165 5.29 -17.25 -3.38
C LYS A 165 5.49 -16.32 -2.17
N CYS A 166 5.97 -15.09 -2.39
CA CYS A 166 6.30 -14.15 -1.33
C CYS A 166 5.91 -12.70 -1.71
N CYS A 167 5.46 -11.92 -0.72
CA CYS A 167 5.14 -10.50 -0.90
C CYS A 167 6.36 -9.67 -1.33
N ILE A 168 7.59 -10.10 -0.96
CA ILE A 168 8.84 -9.43 -1.35
C ILE A 168 9.03 -9.43 -2.88
N ASN A 169 8.65 -10.52 -3.54
CA ASN A 169 8.75 -10.66 -5.00
C ASN A 169 7.53 -10.06 -5.72
N CYS A 170 6.54 -9.56 -5.00
CA CYS A 170 5.31 -9.05 -5.60
C CYS A 170 5.55 -7.69 -6.30
N ARG A 171 5.28 -7.57 -7.60
CA ARG A 171 5.45 -6.31 -8.36
C ARG A 171 4.64 -5.15 -7.76
N ILE A 172 3.42 -5.40 -7.32
CA ILE A 172 2.49 -4.40 -6.80
C ILE A 172 2.70 -4.06 -5.31
N TYR A 173 3.87 -4.39 -4.74
CA TYR A 173 4.11 -4.21 -3.30
C TYR A 173 3.94 -2.75 -2.84
N ASP A 174 4.39 -1.77 -3.65
CA ASP A 174 4.32 -0.35 -3.30
C ASP A 174 3.02 0.34 -3.77
N TRP A 175 2.05 -0.43 -4.29
CA TRP A 175 0.74 0.12 -4.70
C TRP A 175 -0.17 0.44 -3.51
N GLY A 176 0.21 0.04 -2.28
CA GLY A 176 -0.63 0.12 -1.09
C GLY A 176 -1.17 1.53 -0.80
N TYR A 177 -0.35 2.58 -0.91
CA TYR A 177 -0.83 3.96 -0.69
C TYR A 177 -1.83 4.42 -1.75
N PHE A 178 -1.57 4.10 -3.03
CA PHE A 178 -2.48 4.44 -4.12
C PHE A 178 -3.83 3.76 -3.91
N MET A 179 -3.81 2.46 -3.59
CA MET A 179 -5.02 1.71 -3.30
C MET A 179 -5.76 2.32 -2.10
N MET A 180 -5.07 2.54 -0.98
CA MET A 180 -5.65 3.09 0.23
C MET A 180 -6.34 4.45 0.05
N PHE A 181 -5.72 5.35 -0.71
CA PHE A 181 -6.26 6.70 -0.94
C PHE A 181 -7.16 6.83 -2.17
N THR A 182 -7.42 5.74 -2.91
CA THR A 182 -8.35 5.78 -4.07
C THR A 182 -9.73 6.36 -3.71
N PRO A 183 -10.38 6.00 -2.59
CA PRO A 183 -11.68 6.58 -2.21
C PRO A 183 -11.64 8.09 -1.98
N MET A 184 -10.50 8.64 -1.55
CA MET A 184 -10.33 10.06 -1.24
C MET A 184 -10.42 10.97 -2.47
N LEU A 185 -10.27 10.42 -3.68
CA LEU A 185 -10.44 11.17 -4.93
C LEU A 185 -11.83 11.84 -5.02
N PHE A 186 -12.87 11.18 -4.49
CA PHE A 186 -14.25 11.64 -4.58
C PHE A 186 -14.63 12.68 -3.51
N ILE A 187 -13.83 12.79 -2.45
CA ILE A 187 -14.03 13.77 -1.38
C ILE A 187 -13.34 15.07 -1.79
N LYS A 188 -14.13 16.11 -2.06
CA LYS A 188 -13.63 17.43 -2.46
C LYS A 188 -13.07 18.18 -1.26
N ASN A 189 -11.87 17.81 -0.82
CA ASN A 189 -11.12 18.50 0.21
C ASN A 189 -9.62 18.51 -0.17
N PHE A 190 -8.91 19.60 0.14
CA PHE A 190 -7.47 19.72 -0.02
C PHE A 190 -6.72 18.52 0.58
N PHE A 191 -7.06 18.10 1.80
CA PHE A 191 -6.39 16.97 2.46
C PHE A 191 -6.59 15.67 1.69
N SER A 192 -7.80 15.42 1.19
CA SER A 192 -8.12 14.20 0.45
C SER A 192 -7.40 14.15 -0.89
N TRP A 193 -7.43 15.24 -1.65
CA TRP A 193 -6.78 15.31 -2.97
C TRP A 193 -5.26 15.31 -2.87
N SER A 194 -4.67 16.07 -1.94
CA SER A 194 -3.22 16.09 -1.75
C SER A 194 -2.68 14.70 -1.37
N LEU A 195 -3.39 13.94 -0.53
CA LEU A 195 -3.02 12.56 -0.20
C LEU A 195 -3.11 11.64 -1.42
N PHE A 196 -4.21 11.72 -2.18
CA PHE A 196 -4.39 10.91 -3.39
C PHE A 196 -3.32 11.20 -4.45
N PHE A 197 -3.07 12.47 -4.78
CA PHE A 197 -2.07 12.82 -5.79
C PHE A 197 -0.65 12.50 -5.35
N THR A 198 -0.34 12.62 -4.06
CA THR A 198 0.96 12.19 -3.53
C THR A 198 1.12 10.67 -3.63
N ALA A 199 0.07 9.91 -3.34
CA ALA A 199 0.06 8.45 -3.53
C ALA A 199 0.25 8.05 -5.00
N LEU A 200 -0.36 8.82 -5.92
CA LEU A 200 -0.16 8.63 -7.37
C LEU A 200 1.30 8.91 -7.78
N ILE A 201 1.94 9.93 -7.22
CA ILE A 201 3.37 10.20 -7.47
C ILE A 201 4.24 9.04 -6.99
N VAL A 202 3.96 8.46 -5.82
CA VAL A 202 4.67 7.27 -5.32
C VAL A 202 4.49 6.10 -6.28
N LEU A 203 3.27 5.85 -6.75
CA LEU A 203 2.98 4.80 -7.73
C LEU A 203 3.74 5.02 -9.04
N ILE A 204 3.70 6.22 -9.61
CA ILE A 204 4.40 6.55 -10.86
C ILE A 204 5.91 6.33 -10.70
N LYS A 205 6.49 6.80 -9.59
CA LYS A 205 7.91 6.59 -9.29
C LYS A 205 8.26 5.11 -9.26
N TRP A 206 7.43 4.29 -8.62
CA TRP A 206 7.61 2.85 -8.55
C TRP A 206 7.56 2.19 -9.94
N GLU A 207 6.56 2.53 -10.75
CA GLU A 207 6.40 2.00 -12.11
C GLU A 207 7.54 2.44 -13.05
N VAL A 208 8.01 3.69 -12.92
CA VAL A 208 9.20 4.16 -13.65
C VAL A 208 10.45 3.41 -13.22
N GLY A 209 10.62 3.14 -11.92
CA GLY A 209 11.71 2.32 -11.40
C GLY A 209 11.70 0.91 -11.97
N TYR A 210 10.52 0.28 -12.03
CA TYR A 210 10.31 -1.02 -12.63
C TYR A 210 10.59 -1.02 -14.15
N ALA A 211 10.13 0.00 -14.87
CA ALA A 211 10.35 0.11 -16.32
C ALA A 211 11.82 0.33 -16.68
N LYS A 212 12.57 1.07 -15.86
CA LYS A 212 14.00 1.32 -16.07
C LYS A 212 14.89 0.15 -15.68
N HIS A 213 14.55 -0.54 -14.58
CA HIS A 213 15.36 -1.60 -14.00
C HIS A 213 14.51 -2.81 -13.60
N PRO A 214 13.89 -3.52 -14.56
CA PRO A 214 13.06 -4.67 -14.26
C PRO A 214 13.84 -5.82 -13.60
N GLU A 215 15.14 -5.94 -13.87
CA GLU A 215 16.07 -6.91 -13.28
C GLU A 215 16.11 -6.84 -11.74
N ASN A 216 15.81 -5.68 -11.16
CA ASN A 216 15.81 -5.55 -9.70
C ASN A 216 14.64 -6.29 -9.05
N PHE A 217 13.57 -6.56 -9.81
CA PHE A 217 12.28 -7.05 -9.30
C PHE A 217 12.11 -8.56 -9.45
N TRP A 218 13.04 -9.24 -10.12
CA TRP A 218 13.00 -10.66 -10.35
C TRP A 218 14.05 -11.40 -9.51
N PHE A 219 13.65 -12.49 -8.86
CA PHE A 219 14.54 -13.29 -8.01
C PHE A 219 15.60 -14.07 -8.81
N GLY A 220 15.36 -14.27 -10.12
CA GLY A 220 16.31 -14.91 -11.03
C GLY A 220 17.50 -14.02 -11.37
N SER A 221 17.35 -12.69 -11.32
CA SER A 221 18.41 -11.71 -11.58
C SER A 221 18.94 -11.03 -10.33
N ASN A 222 18.16 -10.95 -9.24
CA ASN A 222 18.55 -10.26 -8.00
C ASN A 222 18.68 -11.23 -6.80
N LYS A 223 19.91 -11.43 -6.32
CA LYS A 223 20.25 -12.29 -5.17
C LYS A 223 19.55 -11.84 -3.88
N HIS A 224 19.26 -10.55 -3.70
CA HIS A 224 18.58 -10.05 -2.50
C HIS A 224 17.13 -10.51 -2.37
N LEU A 225 16.51 -10.94 -3.47
CA LEU A 225 15.13 -11.43 -3.50
C LEU A 225 15.04 -12.95 -3.26
N GLN A 226 16.16 -13.65 -3.24
CA GLN A 226 16.21 -15.09 -3.00
C GLN A 226 15.99 -15.42 -1.51
N CYS A 227 15.37 -16.58 -1.25
CA CYS A 227 15.01 -16.98 0.12
C CYS A 227 16.24 -17.14 1.03
N SER A 228 17.36 -17.60 0.48
CA SER A 228 18.67 -17.72 1.16
C SER A 228 19.13 -16.42 1.81
N ASN A 229 18.84 -15.28 1.17
CA ASN A 229 19.26 -13.95 1.62
C ASN A 229 18.16 -13.18 2.37
N CYS A 230 17.02 -13.83 2.66
CA CYS A 230 15.86 -13.16 3.23
C CYS A 230 16.01 -12.88 4.74
N LYS A 231 16.16 -11.60 5.10
CA LYS A 231 16.30 -11.12 6.50
C LYS A 231 14.97 -10.91 7.24
N GLU A 232 13.86 -10.77 6.51
CA GLU A 232 12.57 -10.38 7.10
C GLU A 232 11.74 -11.58 7.55
N LYS A 233 11.72 -12.62 6.71
CA LYS A 233 10.99 -13.88 6.93
C LYS A 233 9.51 -13.69 7.29
N LEU A 234 8.88 -12.61 6.79
CA LEU A 234 7.45 -12.32 6.98
C LEU A 234 6.54 -13.43 6.42
N CYS A 235 6.99 -14.10 5.36
CA CYS A 235 6.30 -15.25 4.76
C CYS A 235 6.10 -16.41 5.74
N ILE A 236 6.90 -16.54 6.82
CA ILE A 236 6.71 -17.61 7.80
C ILE A 236 5.36 -17.48 8.50
N ILE A 237 4.91 -16.26 8.83
CA ILE A 237 3.59 -16.07 9.47
C ILE A 237 2.48 -16.54 8.53
N LYS A 238 2.57 -16.14 7.26
CA LYS A 238 1.60 -16.46 6.21
C LYS A 238 1.57 -17.94 5.84
N ASN A 239 2.74 -18.57 5.73
CA ASN A 239 2.88 -19.96 5.35
C ASN A 239 2.84 -20.91 6.55
N ARG A 240 2.81 -20.45 7.80
CA ARG A 240 2.63 -21.36 8.96
C ARG A 240 1.31 -22.15 8.89
N ASN A 241 0.32 -21.63 8.16
CA ASN A 241 -0.96 -22.27 7.91
C ASN A 241 -1.01 -23.09 6.61
N LYS A 242 0.00 -22.99 5.73
CA LYS A 242 0.15 -23.82 4.54
C LYS A 242 1.32 -24.76 4.77
N ASN A 243 1.07 -26.05 4.89
CA ASN A 243 2.07 -27.10 5.12
C ASN A 243 3.07 -27.29 3.96
N GLU A 244 3.51 -26.21 3.30
CA GLU A 244 4.48 -26.20 2.22
C GLU A 244 5.83 -25.83 2.83
N ARG A 245 6.65 -26.87 3.01
CA ARG A 245 8.03 -26.77 3.49
C ARG A 245 8.85 -25.91 2.55
N VAL A 246 9.65 -25.06 3.20
CA VAL A 246 10.83 -24.29 2.75
C VAL A 246 11.42 -24.73 1.43
#